data_AF-C3N6E4-F1
#
_entry.id   AF-C3N6E4-F1
#
_cell.length_a   1.000
_cell.length_b   1.000
_cell.length_c   1.000
_cell.angle_alpha   90.00
_cell.angle_beta   90.00
_cell.angle_gamma   90.00
#
_symmetry.space_group_name_H-M   'P 1'
#
loop_
_entity.id
_entity.type
_entity.pdbx_description
1 polymer ?
#
loop_
_entity_poly.entity_id
_entity_poly.type
_entity_poly.pdbx_seq_one_letter_code
_entity_poly.pdbx_strand_id
1 'polypeptide(L)'
;MKILIVKSENGKVTSEKITEGEISKVLRDVAKEALEEWNELASDFIIMRDNQEVRLPLPLKPDVYEAIKTFLIGKDKKEAIAKIPVYIISYENEWKESDFQDKKIYVVSFYINDEITKGVLNDAAQMTSEQKQELEEEEDLEEE
;
A
#
# COMPACT_ATOMS: atom_id res chain seq x y z
N MET A 1 0.21 -17.54 -4.31
CA MET A 1 1.35 -16.70 -3.86
C MET A 1 1.05 -16.21 -2.45
N LYS A 2 2.05 -15.75 -1.71
CA LYS A 2 1.82 -15.09 -0.41
C LYS A 2 1.37 -13.65 -0.66
N ILE A 3 0.26 -13.27 -0.05
CA ILE A 3 -0.38 -11.96 -0.14
C ILE A 3 -0.25 -11.29 1.22
N LEU A 4 0.26 -10.06 1.21
CA LEU A 4 0.35 -9.18 2.36
C LEU A 4 -0.94 -8.35 2.43
N ILE A 5 -1.54 -8.33 3.61
CA ILE A 5 -2.69 -7.48 3.95
C ILE A 5 -2.27 -6.64 5.16
N VAL A 6 -2.38 -5.33 5.02
CA VAL A 6 -2.05 -4.35 6.06
C VAL A 6 -3.29 -3.52 6.33
N LYS A 7 -3.61 -3.29 7.60
CA LYS A 7 -4.61 -2.32 8.03
C LYS A 7 -3.89 -1.15 8.69
N SER A 8 -4.18 0.07 8.26
CA SER A 8 -3.65 1.28 8.88
C SER A 8 -4.76 2.22 9.28
N GLU A 9 -4.61 2.82 10.45
CA GLU A 9 -5.57 3.74 11.05
C GLU A 9 -4.81 4.91 11.70
N ASN A 10 -5.12 6.14 11.30
CA ASN A 10 -4.61 7.38 11.88
C ASN A 10 -3.07 7.38 12.10
N GLY A 11 -2.31 7.04 11.08
CA GLY A 11 -0.85 7.07 11.10
C GLY A 11 -0.20 5.80 11.64
N LYS A 12 -0.98 4.75 11.91
CA LYS A 12 -0.48 3.53 12.57
C LYS A 12 -1.02 2.28 11.91
N VAL A 13 -0.13 1.33 11.66
CA VAL A 13 -0.52 -0.03 11.29
C VAL A 13 -1.18 -0.72 12.48
N THR A 14 -2.46 -1.09 12.34
CA THR A 14 -3.24 -1.80 13.36
C THR A 14 -3.29 -3.30 13.11
N SER A 15 -3.01 -3.75 11.88
CA SER A 15 -2.96 -5.17 11.53
C SER A 15 -1.99 -5.47 10.39
N GLU A 16 -1.29 -6.59 10.50
CA GLU A 16 -0.46 -7.17 9.44
C GLU A 16 -0.77 -8.66 9.33
N LYS A 17 -1.09 -9.13 8.12
CA LYS A 17 -1.43 -10.53 7.86
C LYS A 17 -0.84 -10.98 6.53
N ILE A 18 -0.27 -12.19 6.54
CA ILE A 18 0.17 -12.88 5.34
C ILE A 18 -0.75 -14.07 5.10
N THR A 19 -1.32 -14.17 3.91
CA THR A 19 -2.19 -15.28 3.51
C THR A 19 -1.73 -15.87 2.18
N GLU A 20 -2.11 -17.11 1.90
CA GLU A 20 -1.85 -17.74 0.60
C GLU A 20 -3.10 -17.73 -0.27
N GLY A 21 -2.96 -17.33 -1.53
CA GLY A 21 -4.07 -17.36 -2.48
C GLY A 21 -3.83 -16.58 -3.76
N GLU A 22 -4.94 -16.29 -4.44
CA GLU A 22 -5.02 -15.40 -5.59
C GLU A 22 -5.32 -13.97 -5.13
N ILE A 23 -4.55 -13.00 -5.61
CA ILE A 23 -4.68 -11.59 -5.23
C ILE A 23 -6.10 -11.05 -5.46
N SER A 24 -6.77 -11.47 -6.54
CA SER A 24 -8.13 -11.04 -6.89
C SER A 24 -9.17 -11.51 -5.87
N LYS A 25 -9.02 -12.72 -5.35
CA LYS A 25 -9.90 -13.28 -4.32
C LYS A 25 -9.64 -12.60 -2.99
N VAL A 26 -8.38 -12.50 -2.58
CA VAL A 26 -7.99 -11.84 -1.33
C VAL A 26 -8.44 -10.38 -1.31
N LEU A 27 -8.22 -9.63 -2.39
CA LEU A 27 -8.67 -8.24 -2.49
C LEU A 27 -10.19 -8.09 -2.33
N ARG A 28 -10.98 -8.98 -2.95
CA ARG A 28 -12.45 -8.96 -2.81
C ARG A 28 -12.91 -9.32 -1.41
N ASP A 29 -12.21 -10.25 -0.75
CA ASP A 29 -12.55 -10.62 0.63
C ASP A 29 -12.20 -9.49 1.60
N VAL A 30 -11.03 -8.85 1.46
CA VAL A 30 -10.65 -7.65 2.24
C VAL A 30 -11.59 -6.48 1.95
N ALA A 31 -12.02 -6.27 0.69
CA ALA A 31 -13.00 -5.24 0.37
C ALA A 31 -14.35 -5.47 1.06
N LYS A 32 -14.80 -6.72 1.21
CA LYS A 32 -15.99 -7.03 2.00
C LYS A 32 -15.77 -6.74 3.48
N GLU A 33 -14.62 -7.11 4.04
CA GLU A 33 -14.28 -6.78 5.43
C GLU A 33 -14.33 -5.26 5.66
N ALA A 34 -13.75 -4.47 4.75
CA ALA A 34 -13.81 -3.02 4.81
C ALA A 34 -15.23 -2.46 4.67
N LEU A 35 -16.08 -3.06 3.81
CA LEU A 35 -17.49 -2.65 3.66
C LEU A 35 -18.32 -2.86 4.93
N GLU A 36 -18.02 -3.88 5.73
CA GLU A 36 -18.69 -4.09 7.02
C GLU A 36 -18.30 -3.04 8.07
N GLU A 37 -17.14 -2.42 7.92
CA GLU A 37 -16.64 -1.36 8.82
C GLU A 37 -16.95 0.07 8.34
N TRP A 38 -17.26 0.23 7.05
CA TRP A 38 -17.49 1.52 6.42
C TRP A 38 -18.79 2.16 6.91
N ASN A 39 -18.74 3.47 7.14
CA ASN A 39 -19.92 4.30 7.35
C ASN A 39 -20.22 5.12 6.08
N GLU A 40 -21.24 4.68 5.34
CA GLU A 40 -21.65 5.27 4.06
C GLU A 40 -22.18 6.70 4.15
N LEU A 41 -22.49 7.18 5.37
CA LEU A 41 -22.95 8.54 5.61
C LEU A 41 -21.80 9.50 5.95
N ALA A 42 -20.59 8.99 6.19
CA ALA A 42 -19.46 9.77 6.69
C ALA A 42 -18.29 9.88 5.70
N SER A 43 -18.08 8.90 4.83
CA SER A 43 -16.93 8.87 3.92
C SER A 43 -17.24 8.16 2.61
N ASP A 44 -16.38 8.36 1.61
CA ASP A 44 -16.41 7.57 0.38
C ASP A 44 -15.78 6.17 0.61
N PHE A 45 -16.12 5.23 -0.26
CA PHE A 45 -15.46 3.92 -0.34
C PHE A 45 -14.71 3.79 -1.66
N ILE A 46 -13.38 3.74 -1.60
CA ILE A 46 -12.53 3.84 -2.79
C ILE A 46 -11.56 2.66 -2.81
N ILE A 47 -11.49 1.96 -3.94
CA ILE A 47 -10.45 0.96 -4.21
C ILE A 47 -9.53 1.51 -5.30
N MET A 48 -8.29 1.79 -4.93
CA MET A 48 -7.24 2.28 -5.83
C MET A 48 -6.26 1.14 -6.14
N ARG A 49 -5.76 1.13 -7.37
CA ARG A 49 -4.64 0.28 -7.77
C ARG A 49 -3.47 1.17 -8.12
N ASP A 50 -2.34 0.92 -7.48
CA ASP A 50 -1.07 1.56 -7.76
C ASP A 50 0.03 0.51 -8.00
N ASN A 51 1.27 0.94 -8.23
CA ASN A 51 2.43 0.07 -8.29
C ASN A 51 3.59 0.67 -7.50
N GLN A 52 4.13 -0.12 -6.57
CA GLN A 52 5.35 0.20 -5.85
C GLN A 52 6.56 -0.27 -6.68
N GLU A 53 7.46 0.66 -7.00
CA GLU A 53 8.75 0.31 -7.60
C GLU A 53 9.73 -0.13 -6.50
N VAL A 54 10.27 -1.34 -6.63
CA VAL A 54 11.31 -1.85 -5.73
C VAL A 54 12.60 -2.11 -6.49
N ARG A 55 13.71 -1.76 -5.85
CA ARG A 55 15.07 -2.01 -6.33
C ARG A 55 15.73 -3.02 -5.43
N LEU A 56 16.15 -4.15 -6.01
CA LEU A 56 16.68 -5.28 -5.26
C LEU A 56 18.12 -5.59 -5.70
N PRO A 57 19.08 -5.68 -4.78
CA PRO A 57 20.47 -5.92 -5.14
C PRO A 57 20.68 -7.30 -5.77
N LEU A 58 21.55 -7.36 -6.77
CA LEU A 58 21.98 -8.58 -7.43
C LEU A 58 23.19 -9.21 -6.70
N PRO A 59 23.26 -10.55 -6.60
CA PRO A 59 22.31 -11.52 -7.12
C PRO A 59 21.06 -11.68 -6.24
N LEU A 60 19.89 -11.90 -6.86
CA LEU A 60 18.65 -12.19 -6.15
C LEU A 60 18.70 -13.58 -5.50
N LYS A 61 18.17 -13.69 -4.29
CA LYS A 61 17.90 -14.99 -3.66
C LYS A 61 16.82 -15.74 -4.46
N PRO A 62 16.89 -17.09 -4.58
CA PRO A 62 15.92 -17.86 -5.36
C PRO A 62 14.45 -17.59 -4.98
N ASP A 63 14.15 -17.53 -3.68
CA ASP A 63 12.77 -17.29 -3.20
C ASP A 63 12.25 -15.90 -3.60
N VAL A 64 13.13 -14.89 -3.54
CA VAL A 64 12.80 -13.51 -3.93
C VAL A 64 12.57 -13.43 -5.44
N TYR A 65 13.44 -14.07 -6.23
CA TYR A 65 13.29 -14.12 -7.68
C TYR A 65 11.96 -14.75 -8.10
N GLU A 66 11.59 -15.89 -7.50
CA GLU A 66 10.34 -16.56 -7.80
C GLU A 66 9.11 -15.71 -7.45
N ALA A 67 9.18 -14.92 -6.38
CA ALA A 67 8.10 -14.02 -5.97
C ALA A 67 7.92 -12.80 -6.90
N ILE A 68 9.00 -12.30 -7.51
CA ILE A 68 8.99 -11.06 -8.30
C ILE A 68 9.13 -11.24 -9.80
N LYS A 69 9.45 -12.44 -10.31
CA LYS A 69 9.81 -12.65 -11.73
C LYS A 69 8.78 -12.12 -12.72
N THR A 70 7.50 -12.14 -12.35
CA THR A 70 6.38 -11.63 -13.15
C THR A 70 6.24 -10.11 -13.10
N PHE A 71 6.89 -9.46 -12.15
CA PHE A 71 6.84 -8.01 -11.88
C PHE A 71 8.14 -7.29 -12.28
N LEU A 72 9.17 -8.02 -12.71
CA LEU A 72 10.42 -7.45 -13.18
C LEU A 72 10.18 -6.59 -14.42
N ILE A 73 10.58 -5.33 -14.35
CA ILE A 73 10.51 -4.37 -15.47
C ILE A 73 11.89 -4.08 -16.07
N GLY A 74 12.95 -4.43 -15.35
CA GLY A 74 14.32 -4.22 -15.82
C GLY A 74 15.36 -4.64 -14.80
N LYS A 75 16.62 -4.43 -15.17
CA LYS A 75 17.78 -4.55 -14.28
C LYS A 75 18.85 -3.56 -14.71
N ASP A 76 19.64 -3.09 -13.77
CA ASP A 76 20.89 -2.42 -14.06
C ASP A 76 22.08 -3.37 -13.74
N LYS A 77 23.29 -2.82 -13.55
CA LYS A 77 24.50 -3.62 -13.27
C LYS A 77 24.52 -4.22 -11.86
N LYS A 78 23.78 -3.64 -10.91
CA LYS A 78 23.83 -3.97 -9.48
C LYS A 78 22.48 -4.34 -8.90
N GLU A 79 21.38 -3.99 -9.56
CA GLU A 79 20.02 -4.09 -9.04
C GLU A 79 19.03 -4.61 -10.09
N ALA A 80 18.02 -5.34 -9.62
CA ALA A 80 16.82 -5.66 -10.37
C ALA A 80 15.71 -4.69 -9.99
N ILE A 81 14.94 -4.24 -10.97
CA ILE A 81 13.83 -3.30 -10.78
C ILE A 81 12.52 -4.05 -11.04
N ALA A 82 11.61 -4.03 -10.05
CA ALA A 82 10.28 -4.61 -10.16
C ALA A 82 9.20 -3.58 -9.83
N LYS A 83 8.06 -3.68 -10.52
CA LYS A 83 6.84 -2.91 -10.20
C LYS A 83 5.79 -3.85 -9.63
N ILE A 84 5.64 -3.79 -8.31
CA ILE A 84 4.73 -4.67 -7.57
C ILE A 84 3.39 -3.93 -7.46
N PRO A 85 2.28 -4.51 -7.93
CA PRO A 85 0.98 -3.89 -7.78
C PRO A 85 0.56 -3.85 -6.31
N VAL A 86 0.06 -2.69 -5.89
CA VAL A 86 -0.48 -2.44 -4.55
C VAL A 86 -1.93 -2.00 -4.71
N TYR A 87 -2.81 -2.50 -3.85
CA TYR A 87 -4.22 -2.12 -3.85
C TYR A 87 -4.53 -1.46 -2.52
N ILE A 88 -5.10 -0.26 -2.57
CA ILE A 88 -5.50 0.50 -1.38
C ILE A 88 -7.03 0.54 -1.35
N ILE A 89 -7.61 0.13 -0.24
CA ILE A 89 -9.05 0.25 0.04
C ILE A 89 -9.19 1.31 1.12
N SER A 90 -9.63 2.50 0.73
CA SER A 90 -10.00 3.57 1.65
C SER A 90 -11.49 3.46 1.99
N TYR A 91 -11.79 3.39 3.28
CA TYR A 91 -13.15 3.22 3.80
C TYR A 91 -13.46 4.13 4.99
N GLU A 92 -12.51 4.97 5.38
CA GLU A 92 -12.77 6.13 6.25
C GLU A 92 -11.84 7.24 5.79
N ASN A 93 -12.43 8.29 5.23
CA ASN A 93 -11.73 9.41 4.63
C ASN A 93 -12.58 10.68 4.78
N GLU A 94 -11.92 11.82 4.69
CA GLU A 94 -12.59 13.11 4.72
C GLU A 94 -11.96 14.09 3.72
N TRP A 95 -12.82 14.91 3.13
CA TRP A 95 -12.38 16.07 2.37
C TRP A 95 -12.00 17.18 3.35
N LYS A 96 -10.74 17.57 3.35
CA LYS A 96 -10.23 18.72 4.10
C LYS A 96 -9.79 19.78 3.10
N GLU A 97 -10.58 20.85 3.01
CA GLU A 97 -10.31 22.02 2.17
C GLU A 97 -10.06 21.68 0.68
N SER A 98 -8.80 21.43 0.31
CA SER A 98 -8.34 21.07 -1.04
C SER A 98 -7.82 19.65 -1.18
N ASP A 99 -7.68 18.89 -0.09
CA ASP A 99 -7.04 17.58 -0.08
C ASP A 99 -7.90 16.47 0.57
N PHE A 100 -7.63 15.24 0.15
CA PHE A 100 -8.34 14.05 0.55
C PHE A 100 -7.53 13.29 1.61
N GLN A 101 -8.03 13.29 2.85
CA GLN A 101 -7.36 12.60 3.94
C GLN A 101 -7.93 11.21 4.17
N ASP A 102 -7.11 10.19 3.97
CA ASP A 102 -7.40 8.83 4.40
C ASP A 102 -7.18 8.68 5.91
N LYS A 103 -8.18 8.22 6.65
CA LYS A 103 -8.06 7.89 8.09
C LYS A 103 -7.87 6.42 8.33
N LYS A 104 -8.60 5.58 7.57
CA LYS A 104 -8.49 4.13 7.64
C LYS A 104 -8.42 3.51 6.27
N ILE A 105 -7.40 2.68 6.09
CA ILE A 105 -7.17 1.96 4.84
C ILE A 105 -6.83 0.50 5.09
N TYR A 106 -7.13 -0.33 4.10
CA TYR A 106 -6.45 -1.60 3.88
C TYR A 106 -5.49 -1.47 2.70
N VAL A 107 -4.29 -2.01 2.85
CA VAL A 107 -3.33 -2.18 1.76
C VAL A 107 -3.14 -3.67 1.48
N VAL A 108 -3.35 -4.08 0.23
CA VAL A 108 -3.20 -5.46 -0.23
C VAL A 108 -2.12 -5.52 -1.30
N SER A 109 -1.10 -6.34 -1.09
CA SER A 109 0.04 -6.48 -2.00
C SER A 109 0.61 -7.91 -1.98
N PHE A 110 1.63 -8.18 -2.78
CA PHE A 110 2.35 -9.44 -2.75
C PHE A 110 3.43 -9.42 -1.66
N TYR A 111 3.50 -10.46 -0.84
CA TYR A 111 4.60 -10.63 0.10
C TYR A 111 5.85 -11.10 -0.66
N ILE A 112 6.91 -10.30 -0.61
CA ILE A 112 8.20 -10.60 -1.25
C ILE A 112 9.25 -10.97 -0.22
N ASN A 113 9.52 -10.07 0.72
CA ASN A 113 10.41 -10.26 1.85
C ASN A 113 10.07 -9.25 2.96
N ASP A 114 10.70 -9.38 4.12
CA ASP A 114 10.43 -8.52 5.28
C ASP A 114 10.89 -7.07 5.06
N GLU A 115 11.91 -6.85 4.22
CA GLU A 115 12.42 -5.51 3.92
C GLU A 115 11.42 -4.67 3.12
N ILE A 116 10.89 -5.23 2.02
CA ILE A 116 9.83 -4.62 1.22
C ILE A 116 8.56 -4.47 2.05
N THR A 117 8.24 -5.46 2.89
CA THR A 117 7.08 -5.40 3.79
C THR A 117 7.16 -4.18 4.70
N LYS A 118 8.33 -3.88 5.29
CA LYS A 118 8.52 -2.66 6.09
C LYS A 118 8.24 -1.38 5.31
N GLY A 119 8.61 -1.32 4.02
CA GLY A 119 8.25 -0.22 3.14
C GLY A 119 6.74 -0.06 3.04
N VAL A 120 6.02 -1.14 2.71
CA VAL A 120 4.54 -1.14 2.62
C VAL A 120 3.89 -0.72 3.95
N LEU A 121 4.41 -1.17 5.09
CA LEU A 121 3.91 -0.80 6.41
C LEU A 121 4.10 0.69 6.70
N ASN A 122 5.28 1.23 6.37
CA ASN A 122 5.59 2.64 6.54
C ASN A 122 4.71 3.51 5.63
N ASP A 123 4.58 3.13 4.37
CA ASP A 123 3.76 3.86 3.40
C ASP A 123 2.28 3.86 3.85
N ALA A 124 1.75 2.71 4.27
CA ALA A 124 0.38 2.61 4.80
C ALA A 124 0.15 3.48 6.03
N ALA A 125 1.14 3.54 6.95
CA ALA A 125 1.09 4.44 8.09
C ALA A 125 1.07 5.90 7.64
N GLN A 126 2.00 6.31 6.77
CA GLN A 126 2.09 7.68 6.25
C GLN A 126 0.84 8.12 5.48
N MET A 127 0.22 7.23 4.69
CA MET A 127 -1.04 7.53 3.99
C MET A 127 -2.18 7.91 4.92
N THR A 128 -2.14 7.44 6.17
CA THR A 128 -3.16 7.73 7.18
C THR A 128 -2.72 8.72 8.24
N SER A 129 -1.53 9.31 8.13
CA SER A 129 -1.01 10.25 9.12
C SER A 129 -1.51 11.67 8.82
N GLU A 130 -1.77 12.44 9.89
CA GLU A 130 -2.10 13.87 9.75
C GLU A 130 -0.89 14.68 9.22
N GLN A 131 0.33 14.21 9.49
CA GLN A 131 1.58 14.86 9.06
C GLN A 131 1.80 14.89 7.54
N LYS A 132 1.13 14.02 6.78
CA LYS A 132 1.21 14.07 5.32
C LYS A 132 0.64 15.39 4.76
N GLN A 133 -0.41 15.92 5.40
CA GLN A 133 -1.00 17.21 5.00
C GLN A 133 -0.07 18.38 5.29
N GLU A 134 0.60 18.42 6.44
CA GLU A 134 1.51 19.52 6.80
C GLU A 134 2.69 19.65 5.81
N LEU A 135 3.20 18.53 5.30
CA LEU A 135 4.31 18.51 4.34
C LEU A 135 3.87 18.92 2.92
N GLU A 136 2.68 18.51 2.46
CA GLU A 136 2.13 18.92 1.16
C GLU A 136 1.70 20.40 1.17
N GLU A 137 1.13 20.89 2.29
CA GLU A 137 0.80 22.31 2.48
C GLU A 137 2.04 23.22 2.53
N GLU A 138 3.14 22.78 3.16
CA GLU A 138 4.41 23.53 3.16
C GLU A 138 5.06 23.59 1.77
N GLU A 139 5.02 22.50 0.98
CA GLU A 139 5.57 22.48 -0.39
C GLU A 139 4.76 23.40 -1.33
N ASP A 140 3.43 23.41 -1.25
CA ASP A 140 2.57 24.30 -2.07
C ASP A 140 2.79 25.79 -1.76
N LEU A 141 3.12 26.13 -0.49
CA LEU A 141 3.39 27.51 -0.07
C LEU A 141 4.78 28.02 -0.47
N GLU A 142 5.75 27.13 -0.72
CA GLU A 142 7.09 27.51 -1.20
C GLU A 142 7.14 27.71 -2.73
N GLU A 143 6.14 27.23 -3.47
CA GLU A 143 6.04 27.36 -4.93
C GLU A 143 5.24 28.59 -5.41
N GLU A 144 4.61 29.38 -4.52
CA GLU A 144 3.94 30.68 -4.82
C GLU A 144 4.84 31.93 -4.61
#